data_AF-A0A7J9X204-F1
#
_entry.id   AF-A0A7J9X204-F1
#
_cell.length_a   1.000
_cell.length_b   1.000
_cell.length_c   1.000
_cell.angle_alpha   90.00
_cell.angle_beta   90.00
_cell.angle_gamma   90.00
#
_symmetry.space_group_name_H-M   'P 1'
#
loop_
_entity.id
_entity.type
_entity.pdbx_description
1 polymer ?
#
loop_
_entity_poly.entity_id
_entity_poly.type
_entity_poly.pdbx_seq_one_letter_code
_entity_poly.pdbx_strand_id
1 'polypeptide(L)'
;MKKLIKRRFTNERGIAMMTVIFVGAAMTAITSMAALATVKEFRAGTDDMKAAGALSYAEAGVDRSIQYLRGKNWGVLRMAGCNDAAANLGRIDVPSGAVGKGRFDAWIKVFNPTGTDTATRYADGSTSTACTTRPTTPKDPLYVVIHSVGSHPAAKRVVEQVVKVEAIGLPIGVYANRIDVGGTPEIYNISMVSETVIKGREKLVFEGCDPYYTTEHFWPEMGITSAKCGAYAPAAAHAVSGIYLKQNATDPEFAGSPMNCIANNNPGASDDYARYQSVWDGDGTAGSGPFTGACGPWGNGPGTSKFTKTDMERVTPRPALTPEDHEALKQTAQSEGIYCSIGSTTSCTRLGVSIPAATVWQDGDVAPIYAAGFNNIIAYFDFKTGTETSNEIKWQADAWLEPNGCSTTNPELTKTAVIVVRNGGVSLESGARINGALIMDGDFKFNGSVEWLGTIISKNVVNASGGMTFRLDSCWIQNMPVIFTSAQPIQWSEIDR
;
A
#
# COMPACT_ATOMS: atom_id res chain seq x y z
N MET A 1 29.56 -109.81 47.36
CA MET A 1 29.33 -108.75 48.35
C MET A 1 29.74 -107.41 47.73
N LYS A 2 28.89 -106.38 47.87
CA LYS A 2 29.09 -104.94 47.52
C LYS A 2 28.97 -104.47 46.04
N LYS A 3 27.74 -104.03 45.74
CA LYS A 3 27.36 -102.73 45.12
C LYS A 3 28.51 -101.73 44.93
N LEU A 4 28.53 -101.04 43.79
CA LEU A 4 28.54 -99.56 43.75
C LEU A 4 28.14 -99.00 42.38
N ILE A 5 26.86 -98.62 42.31
CA ILE A 5 26.34 -97.56 41.44
C ILE A 5 27.13 -96.28 41.75
N LYS A 6 27.76 -95.65 40.75
CA LYS A 6 28.27 -94.27 40.89
C LYS A 6 28.14 -93.47 39.59
N ARG A 7 26.99 -92.79 39.51
CA ARG A 7 26.75 -91.42 39.03
C ARG A 7 27.41 -90.98 37.70
N ARG A 8 26.60 -90.97 36.64
CA ARG A 8 26.53 -89.86 35.66
C ARG A 8 26.20 -88.57 36.42
N PHE A 9 27.12 -87.61 36.56
CA PHE A 9 26.84 -86.18 36.86
C PHE A 9 28.12 -85.33 36.68
N THR A 10 28.84 -85.49 35.56
CA THR A 10 30.11 -84.78 35.38
C THR A 10 30.31 -84.18 33.99
N ASN A 11 29.22 -83.83 33.28
CA ASN A 11 29.35 -83.08 32.03
C ASN A 11 28.26 -82.03 31.74
N GLU A 12 27.45 -81.65 32.73
CA GLU A 12 26.45 -80.57 32.55
C GLU A 12 27.02 -79.17 32.90
N ARG A 13 28.14 -79.11 33.66
CA ARG A 13 28.76 -77.83 34.07
C ARG A 13 29.41 -77.07 32.91
N GLY A 14 29.99 -77.77 31.94
CA GLY A 14 30.60 -77.16 30.75
C GLY A 14 29.58 -76.63 29.75
N ILE A 15 28.47 -77.37 29.55
CA ILE A 15 27.36 -76.94 28.68
C ILE A 15 26.63 -75.76 29.30
N ALA A 16 26.34 -75.80 30.60
CA ALA A 16 25.72 -74.67 31.30
C ALA A 16 26.56 -73.38 31.23
N MET A 17 27.89 -73.48 31.36
CA MET A 17 28.77 -72.31 31.24
C MET A 17 28.81 -71.74 29.82
N MET A 18 28.88 -72.59 28.79
CA MET A 18 28.77 -72.18 27.38
C MET A 18 27.42 -71.52 27.09
N THR A 19 26.32 -72.08 27.57
CA THR A 19 24.98 -71.49 27.39
C THR A 19 24.88 -70.12 28.05
N VAL A 20 25.42 -69.93 29.26
CA VAL A 20 25.43 -68.62 29.94
C VAL A 20 26.28 -67.60 29.20
N ILE A 21 27.43 -68.00 28.65
CA ILE A 21 28.29 -67.11 27.84
C ILE A 21 27.60 -66.73 26.53
N PHE A 22 26.98 -67.68 25.82
CA PHE A 22 26.26 -67.41 24.58
C PHE A 22 25.00 -66.57 24.79
N VAL A 23 24.22 -66.87 25.83
CA VAL A 23 23.04 -66.06 26.20
C VAL A 23 23.47 -64.68 26.69
N GLY A 24 24.56 -64.58 27.44
CA GLY A 24 25.16 -63.31 27.84
C GLY A 24 25.60 -62.47 26.64
N ALA A 25 26.34 -63.06 25.70
CA ALA A 25 26.78 -62.40 24.47
C ALA A 25 25.60 -61.97 23.58
N ALA A 26 24.58 -62.81 23.43
CA ALA A 26 23.37 -62.48 22.69
C ALA A 26 22.57 -61.35 23.35
N MET A 27 22.41 -61.37 24.68
CA MET A 27 21.74 -60.31 25.44
C MET A 27 22.52 -58.99 25.39
N THR A 28 23.85 -59.03 25.42
CA THR A 28 24.69 -57.84 25.24
C THR A 28 24.57 -57.28 23.82
N ALA A 29 24.53 -58.14 22.79
CA ALA A 29 24.34 -57.71 21.41
C ALA A 29 22.95 -57.06 21.21
N ILE A 30 21.89 -57.68 21.73
CA ILE A 30 20.51 -57.16 21.63
C ILE A 30 20.36 -55.84 22.40
N THR A 31 20.87 -55.75 23.62
CA THR A 31 20.83 -54.50 24.40
C THR A 31 21.66 -53.39 23.75
N SER A 32 22.81 -53.72 23.15
CA SER A 32 23.62 -52.74 22.39
C SER A 32 22.91 -52.26 21.13
N MET A 33 22.23 -53.16 20.40
CA MET A 33 21.42 -52.79 19.23
C MET A 33 20.22 -51.93 19.62
N ALA A 34 19.54 -52.25 20.72
CA ALA A 34 18.42 -51.45 21.23
C ALA A 34 18.87 -50.05 21.69
N ALA A 35 20.04 -49.94 22.33
CA ALA A 35 20.65 -48.67 22.71
C ALA A 35 21.04 -47.82 21.48
N LEU A 36 21.61 -48.44 20.44
CA LEU A 36 21.93 -47.75 19.19
C LEU A 36 20.67 -47.30 18.43
N ALA A 37 19.62 -48.13 18.42
CA ALA A 37 18.33 -47.77 17.82
C ALA A 37 17.71 -46.58 18.56
N THR A 38 17.65 -46.62 19.90
CA THR A 38 17.14 -45.49 20.70
C THR A 38 17.96 -44.21 20.53
N VAL A 39 19.30 -44.29 20.47
CA VAL A 39 20.13 -43.10 20.19
C VAL A 39 19.85 -42.54 18.79
N LYS A 40 19.63 -43.40 17.79
CA LYS A 40 19.23 -42.96 16.44
C LYS A 40 17.87 -42.27 16.45
N GLU A 41 16.87 -42.85 17.11
CA GLU A 41 15.53 -42.27 17.24
C GLU A 41 15.56 -40.93 18.00
N PHE A 42 16.32 -40.82 19.10
CA PHE A 42 16.48 -39.55 19.82
C PHE A 42 17.19 -38.48 18.98
N ARG A 43 18.18 -38.87 18.18
CA ARG A 43 18.85 -37.94 17.25
C ARG A 43 17.90 -37.51 16.15
N ALA A 44 17.18 -38.43 15.53
CA ALA A 44 16.17 -38.14 14.52
C ALA A 44 15.10 -37.18 15.06
N GLY A 45 14.51 -37.48 16.22
CA GLY A 45 13.52 -36.60 16.83
C GLY A 45 14.08 -35.22 17.24
N THR A 46 15.35 -35.16 17.66
CA THR A 46 15.99 -33.87 17.96
C THR A 46 16.26 -33.06 16.68
N ASP A 47 16.64 -33.73 15.60
CA ASP A 47 16.89 -33.10 14.30
C ASP A 47 15.59 -32.64 13.63
N ASP A 48 14.51 -33.42 13.78
CA ASP A 48 13.15 -33.04 13.35
C ASP A 48 12.66 -31.79 14.10
N MET A 49 12.86 -31.72 15.43
CA MET A 49 12.50 -30.52 16.20
C MET A 49 13.29 -29.28 15.75
N LYS A 50 14.58 -29.44 15.42
CA LYS A 50 15.40 -28.33 14.92
C LYS A 50 14.97 -27.91 13.51
N ALA A 51 14.62 -28.86 12.65
CA ALA A 51 14.10 -28.61 11.32
C ALA A 51 12.75 -27.89 11.36
N ALA A 52 11.83 -28.32 12.23
CA ALA A 52 10.56 -27.64 12.49
C ALA A 52 10.78 -26.22 13.02
N GLY A 53 11.75 -26.03 13.92
CA GLY A 53 12.14 -24.70 14.38
C GLY A 53 12.67 -23.82 13.26
N ALA A 54 13.56 -24.34 12.40
CA ALA A 54 14.05 -23.63 11.22
C ALA A 54 12.92 -23.24 10.25
N LEU A 55 11.93 -24.12 10.05
CA LEU A 55 10.76 -23.83 9.23
C LEU A 55 9.94 -22.67 9.81
N SER A 56 9.64 -22.71 11.11
CA SER A 56 8.91 -21.64 11.80
C SER A 56 9.63 -20.29 11.72
N TYR A 57 10.97 -20.27 11.75
CA TYR A 57 11.73 -19.05 11.54
C TYR A 57 11.62 -18.54 10.09
N ALA A 58 11.59 -19.44 9.11
CA ALA A 58 11.39 -19.07 7.70
C ALA A 58 10.01 -18.44 7.49
N GLU A 59 8.96 -19.03 8.09
CA GLU A 59 7.60 -18.47 8.07
C GLU A 59 7.53 -17.09 8.74
N ALA A 60 8.21 -16.90 9.87
CA ALA A 60 8.31 -15.58 10.51
C ALA A 60 8.99 -14.54 9.58
N GLY A 61 9.93 -14.96 8.73
CA GLY A 61 10.53 -14.11 7.71
C GLY A 61 9.53 -13.72 6.60
N VAL A 62 8.63 -14.62 6.22
CA VAL A 62 7.53 -14.31 5.28
C VAL A 62 6.59 -13.27 5.87
N ASP A 63 6.15 -13.45 7.12
CA ASP A 63 5.27 -12.50 7.82
C ASP A 63 5.92 -11.12 7.94
N ARG A 64 7.20 -11.09 8.35
CA ARG A 64 7.96 -9.83 8.42
C ARG A 64 8.08 -9.16 7.07
N SER A 65 8.24 -9.92 5.99
CA SER A 65 8.33 -9.39 4.63
C SER A 65 7.02 -8.74 4.19
N ILE A 66 5.87 -9.35 4.48
CA ILE A 66 4.54 -8.77 4.19
C ILE A 66 4.35 -7.46 4.96
N GLN A 67 4.78 -7.40 6.22
CA GLN A 67 4.74 -6.15 6.98
C GLN A 67 5.65 -5.08 6.37
N TYR A 68 6.87 -5.47 5.99
CA TYR A 68 7.87 -4.57 5.40
C TYR A 68 7.42 -3.96 4.06
N LEU A 69 6.65 -4.71 3.26
CA LEU A 69 6.08 -4.22 2.01
C LEU A 69 5.20 -2.98 2.21
N ARG A 70 4.47 -2.88 3.34
CA ARG A 70 3.55 -1.76 3.59
C ARG A 70 4.25 -0.41 3.70
N GLY A 71 5.53 -0.39 4.07
CA GLY A 71 6.38 0.81 4.11
C GLY A 71 7.03 1.16 2.77
N LYS A 72 6.76 0.43 1.69
CA LYS A 72 7.34 0.67 0.35
C LYS A 72 6.35 1.39 -0.56
N ASN A 73 6.86 1.79 -1.72
CA ASN A 73 6.06 2.33 -2.83
C ASN A 73 5.88 1.25 -3.88
N TRP A 74 4.75 1.32 -4.61
CA TRP A 74 4.46 0.45 -5.75
C TRP A 74 5.62 0.40 -6.76
N GLY A 75 6.25 1.55 -6.99
CA GLY A 75 7.39 1.70 -7.88
C GLY A 75 8.58 0.81 -7.51
N VAL A 76 8.92 0.75 -6.23
CA VAL A 76 9.99 -0.12 -5.71
C VAL A 76 9.57 -1.58 -5.84
N LEU A 77 8.32 -1.90 -5.50
CA LEU A 77 7.82 -3.27 -5.52
C LEU A 77 7.81 -3.88 -6.92
N ARG A 78 7.29 -3.17 -7.93
CA ARG A 78 7.27 -3.68 -9.31
C ARG A 78 8.66 -3.77 -9.94
N MET A 79 9.66 -3.10 -9.38
CA MET A 79 11.04 -3.17 -9.86
C MET A 79 11.88 -4.22 -9.12
N ALA A 80 11.33 -4.90 -8.11
CA ALA A 80 12.05 -5.85 -7.28
C ALA A 80 12.65 -7.02 -8.09
N GLY A 81 13.98 -7.13 -8.10
CA GLY A 81 14.72 -8.16 -8.85
C GLY A 81 14.90 -7.87 -10.34
N CYS A 82 14.44 -6.72 -10.82
CA CYS A 82 14.47 -6.36 -12.24
C CYS A 82 15.70 -5.55 -12.67
N ASN A 83 16.76 -5.49 -11.83
CA ASN A 83 18.05 -4.81 -12.03
C ASN A 83 18.08 -3.88 -13.25
N ASP A 84 17.44 -2.72 -13.11
CA ASP A 84 17.62 -1.64 -14.06
C ASP A 84 18.90 -0.89 -13.66
N ALA A 85 19.88 -0.83 -14.57
CA ALA A 85 21.15 -0.14 -14.32
C ALA A 85 20.95 1.34 -13.95
N ALA A 86 19.81 1.94 -14.35
CA ALA A 86 19.43 3.30 -13.97
C ALA A 86 18.84 3.41 -12.55
N ALA A 87 18.26 2.33 -12.03
CA ALA A 87 17.54 2.34 -10.75
C ALA A 87 18.35 1.74 -9.59
N ASN A 88 19.40 0.95 -9.87
CA ASN A 88 20.15 0.14 -8.87
C ASN A 88 19.23 -0.76 -8.00
N LEU A 89 18.01 -1.04 -8.45
CA LEU A 89 17.04 -1.82 -7.70
C LEU A 89 17.31 -3.31 -7.92
N GLY A 90 17.95 -3.90 -6.92
CA GLY A 90 18.08 -5.34 -6.75
C GLY A 90 16.76 -6.01 -6.34
N ARG A 91 16.86 -7.18 -5.74
CA ARG A 91 15.79 -7.71 -4.89
C ARG A 91 15.57 -6.76 -3.70
N ILE A 92 14.37 -6.77 -3.13
CA ILE A 92 14.12 -6.04 -1.88
C ILE A 92 14.59 -6.94 -0.73
N ASP A 93 15.70 -6.59 -0.09
CA ASP A 93 16.18 -7.29 1.11
C ASP A 93 15.39 -6.81 2.34
N VAL A 94 14.83 -7.77 3.08
CA VAL A 94 14.09 -7.50 4.31
C VAL A 94 15.08 -7.60 5.49
N PRO A 95 15.07 -6.66 6.46
CA PRO A 95 15.98 -6.73 7.58
C PRO A 95 15.90 -8.08 8.30
N SER A 96 17.02 -8.79 8.37
CA SER A 96 17.12 -10.08 9.05
C SER A 96 16.77 -9.94 10.54
N GLY A 97 16.01 -10.88 11.07
CA GLY A 97 15.60 -10.88 12.47
C GLY A 97 15.98 -12.15 13.20
N ALA A 98 16.15 -12.04 14.52
CA ALA A 98 16.29 -13.19 15.42
C ALA A 98 14.93 -13.55 16.02
N VAL A 99 14.61 -14.85 16.05
CA VAL A 99 13.39 -15.39 16.66
C VAL A 99 13.81 -16.53 17.59
N GLY A 100 13.71 -16.30 18.90
CA GLY A 100 14.18 -17.26 19.90
C GLY A 100 15.67 -17.60 19.74
N LYS A 101 15.97 -18.85 19.36
CA LYS A 101 17.35 -19.35 19.14
C LYS A 101 17.78 -19.37 17.68
N GLY A 102 16.91 -18.98 16.75
CA GLY A 102 17.21 -18.94 15.33
C GLY A 102 17.09 -17.55 14.74
N ARG A 103 17.21 -17.49 13.42
CA ARG A 103 17.15 -16.27 12.62
C ARG A 103 16.48 -16.53 11.29
N PHE A 104 15.97 -15.48 10.67
CA PHE A 104 15.52 -15.50 9.28
C PHE A 104 16.30 -14.51 8.43
N ASP A 105 16.43 -14.83 7.16
CA ASP A 105 16.87 -13.95 6.09
C ASP A 105 15.80 -14.01 4.99
N ALA A 106 15.33 -12.87 4.50
CA ALA A 106 14.23 -12.83 3.54
C ALA A 106 14.41 -11.74 2.50
N TRP A 107 13.96 -12.02 1.28
CA TRP A 107 13.98 -11.06 0.19
C TRP A 107 12.79 -11.25 -0.74
N ILE A 108 12.49 -10.21 -1.52
CA ILE A 108 11.31 -10.13 -2.38
C ILE A 108 11.72 -9.82 -3.82
N LYS A 109 11.09 -10.48 -4.78
CA LYS A 109 11.24 -10.23 -6.22
C LYS A 109 9.90 -10.32 -6.95
N VAL A 110 9.81 -9.70 -8.12
CA VAL A 110 8.68 -9.86 -9.01
C VAL A 110 8.59 -11.31 -9.50
N PHE A 111 7.35 -11.79 -9.59
CA PHE A 111 6.99 -13.12 -10.04
C PHE A 111 5.99 -13.03 -11.20
N ASN A 112 6.13 -13.90 -12.19
CA ASN A 112 5.18 -14.05 -13.29
C ASN A 112 4.45 -15.39 -13.15
N PRO A 113 3.15 -15.38 -12.80
CA PRO A 113 2.39 -16.62 -12.59
C PRO A 113 2.14 -17.41 -13.89
N THR A 114 2.27 -16.77 -15.05
CA THR A 114 2.06 -17.41 -16.36
C THR A 114 3.34 -18.02 -16.93
N GLY A 115 4.50 -17.77 -16.31
CA GLY A 115 5.77 -18.31 -16.74
C GLY A 115 5.79 -19.85 -16.69
N THR A 116 6.39 -20.48 -17.70
CA THR A 116 6.46 -21.94 -17.80
C THR A 116 7.78 -22.51 -17.27
N ASP A 117 8.81 -21.69 -17.16
CA ASP A 117 10.14 -22.06 -16.66
C ASP A 117 10.64 -21.06 -15.61
N THR A 118 11.79 -21.35 -14.98
CA THR A 118 12.34 -20.50 -13.93
C THR A 118 12.71 -19.09 -14.42
N ALA A 119 13.29 -18.97 -15.62
CA ALA A 119 13.74 -17.68 -16.16
C ALA A 119 12.57 -16.76 -16.54
N THR A 120 11.42 -17.33 -16.90
CA THR A 120 10.20 -16.61 -17.22
C THR A 120 9.35 -16.30 -16.00
N ARG A 121 9.44 -17.13 -14.93
CA ARG A 121 8.70 -16.96 -13.66
C ARG A 121 9.33 -15.97 -12.71
N TYR A 122 10.65 -15.95 -12.58
CA TYR A 122 11.34 -15.15 -11.57
C TYR A 122 12.02 -13.95 -12.21
N ALA A 123 11.97 -12.81 -11.54
CA ALA A 123 12.79 -11.67 -11.92
C ALA A 123 14.29 -11.96 -11.69
N ASP A 124 15.05 -11.97 -12.77
CA ASP A 124 16.51 -12.12 -12.74
C ASP A 124 17.16 -11.16 -13.73
N GLY A 125 17.02 -9.86 -13.43
CA GLY A 125 17.49 -8.78 -14.28
C GLY A 125 16.43 -8.23 -15.24
N SER A 126 16.78 -7.11 -15.88
CA SER A 126 15.85 -6.26 -16.63
C SER A 126 15.22 -6.91 -17.85
N THR A 127 15.85 -7.94 -18.42
CA THR A 127 15.39 -8.64 -19.62
C THR A 127 14.53 -9.87 -19.34
N SER A 128 14.37 -10.27 -18.07
CA SER A 128 13.52 -11.41 -17.72
C SER A 128 12.05 -11.14 -18.08
N THR A 129 11.32 -12.18 -18.47
CA THR A 129 9.90 -12.04 -18.85
C THR A 129 9.08 -11.47 -17.71
N ALA A 130 9.34 -11.89 -16.47
CA ALA A 130 8.68 -11.34 -15.28
C ALA A 130 8.83 -9.81 -15.15
N CYS A 131 9.96 -9.26 -15.61
CA CYS A 131 10.20 -7.82 -15.61
C CYS A 131 9.54 -7.08 -16.78
N THR A 132 9.31 -7.73 -17.91
CA THR A 132 8.67 -7.08 -19.07
C THR A 132 7.15 -7.17 -19.05
N THR A 133 6.58 -8.16 -18.35
CA THR A 133 5.12 -8.36 -18.24
C THR A 133 4.50 -7.77 -16.97
N ARG A 134 5.28 -7.09 -16.13
CA ARG A 134 4.78 -6.48 -14.90
C ARG A 134 3.80 -5.34 -15.19
N PRO A 135 2.77 -5.16 -14.38
CA PRO A 135 1.87 -4.03 -14.51
C PRO A 135 2.58 -2.69 -14.21
N THR A 136 2.25 -1.66 -14.97
CA THR A 136 2.76 -0.29 -14.74
C THR A 136 1.96 0.44 -13.68
N THR A 137 0.68 0.07 -13.48
CA THR A 137 -0.25 0.69 -12.54
C THR A 137 -0.75 -0.33 -11.51
N PRO A 138 -1.13 0.12 -10.31
CA PRO A 138 -1.67 -0.73 -9.25
C PRO A 138 -3.10 -1.25 -9.52
N LYS A 139 -3.71 -0.87 -10.64
CA LYS A 139 -5.02 -1.40 -11.07
C LYS A 139 -4.97 -2.87 -11.45
N ASP A 140 -3.85 -3.26 -12.03
CA ASP A 140 -3.58 -4.64 -12.41
C ASP A 140 -2.77 -5.32 -11.30
N PRO A 141 -3.06 -6.59 -10.99
CA PRO A 141 -2.39 -7.29 -9.92
C PRO A 141 -0.91 -7.54 -10.27
N LEU A 142 -0.02 -7.17 -9.34
CA LEU A 142 1.38 -7.56 -9.37
C LEU A 142 1.56 -8.83 -8.55
N TYR A 143 2.35 -9.77 -9.05
CA TYR A 143 2.73 -10.95 -8.28
C TYR A 143 4.18 -10.80 -7.85
N VAL A 144 4.44 -11.09 -6.59
CA VAL A 144 5.79 -11.12 -6.03
C VAL A 144 6.00 -12.44 -5.32
N VAL A 145 7.26 -12.89 -5.29
CA VAL A 145 7.68 -14.03 -4.49
C VAL A 145 8.51 -13.52 -3.33
N ILE A 146 8.14 -13.97 -2.13
CA ILE A 146 8.91 -13.80 -0.91
C ILE A 146 9.69 -15.08 -0.71
N HIS A 147 11.00 -14.97 -0.70
CA HIS A 147 11.89 -16.08 -0.39
C HIS A 147 12.44 -15.87 1.02
N SER A 148 12.27 -16.85 1.90
CA SER A 148 12.78 -16.78 3.27
C SER A 148 13.55 -18.02 3.68
N VAL A 149 14.71 -17.79 4.28
CA VAL A 149 15.60 -18.81 4.82
C VAL A 149 15.56 -18.73 6.35
N GLY A 150 14.93 -19.72 6.96
CA GLY A 150 14.96 -19.91 8.40
C GLY A 150 16.17 -20.74 8.80
N SER A 151 16.95 -20.23 9.75
CA SER A 151 18.18 -20.88 10.24
C SER A 151 18.10 -21.13 11.74
N HIS A 152 18.12 -22.41 12.11
CA HIS A 152 18.49 -22.87 13.45
C HIS A 152 20.01 -23.19 13.46
N PRO A 153 20.74 -23.09 14.59
CA PRO A 153 22.17 -23.42 14.64
C PRO A 153 22.61 -24.77 14.04
N ALA A 154 21.67 -25.70 13.85
CA ALA A 154 21.92 -27.05 13.35
C ALA A 154 20.97 -27.48 12.22
N ALA A 155 20.12 -26.59 11.70
CA ALA A 155 19.19 -26.90 10.60
C ALA A 155 18.85 -25.63 9.81
N LYS A 156 18.63 -25.76 8.49
CA LYS A 156 18.14 -24.67 7.64
C LYS A 156 16.92 -25.14 6.87
N ARG A 157 15.98 -24.21 6.65
CA ARG A 157 14.78 -24.42 5.85
C ARG A 157 14.56 -23.22 4.96
N VAL A 158 14.11 -23.47 3.74
CA VAL A 158 13.86 -22.44 2.74
C VAL A 158 12.41 -22.54 2.28
N VAL A 159 11.69 -21.43 2.42
CA VAL A 159 10.30 -21.31 1.99
C VAL A 159 10.18 -20.21 0.95
N GLU A 160 9.28 -20.43 0.00
CA GLU A 160 8.79 -19.42 -0.92
C GLU A 160 7.29 -19.24 -0.77
N GLN A 161 6.87 -17.98 -0.73
CA GLN A 161 5.49 -17.58 -0.70
C GLN A 161 5.24 -16.62 -1.87
N VAL A 162 4.41 -17.01 -2.81
CA VAL A 162 3.92 -16.11 -3.84
C VAL A 162 2.76 -15.30 -3.25
N VAL A 163 2.82 -13.99 -3.45
CA VAL A 163 1.88 -13.00 -2.96
C VAL A 163 1.34 -12.20 -4.14
N LYS A 164 0.01 -12.13 -4.24
CA LYS A 164 -0.70 -11.23 -5.15
C LYS A 164 -0.87 -9.88 -4.47
N VAL A 165 -0.43 -8.82 -5.13
CA VAL A 165 -0.52 -7.43 -4.66
C VAL A 165 -1.41 -6.65 -5.62
N GLU A 166 -2.52 -6.12 -5.12
CA GLU A 166 -3.51 -5.38 -5.90
C GLU A 166 -4.10 -4.22 -5.11
N ALA A 167 -4.66 -3.21 -5.79
CA ALA A 167 -5.28 -2.07 -5.11
C ALA A 167 -6.48 -2.49 -4.23
N ILE A 168 -6.59 -1.93 -3.02
CA ILE A 168 -7.67 -2.25 -2.07
C ILE A 168 -9.01 -1.56 -2.37
N GLY A 169 -9.05 -0.73 -3.42
CA GLY A 169 -10.25 0.01 -3.82
C GLY A 169 -10.49 1.31 -3.04
N LEU A 170 -9.47 1.84 -2.37
CA LEU A 170 -9.49 3.23 -1.91
C LEU A 170 -9.59 4.18 -3.11
N PRO A 171 -10.37 5.27 -3.02
CA PRO A 171 -10.44 6.24 -4.11
C PRO A 171 -9.09 6.91 -4.31
N ILE A 172 -8.72 7.10 -5.56
CA ILE A 172 -7.58 7.92 -5.99
C ILE A 172 -8.11 9.28 -6.43
N GLY A 173 -7.42 10.36 -6.08
CA GLY A 173 -7.83 11.72 -6.40
C GLY A 173 -8.28 12.52 -5.17
N VAL A 174 -9.24 13.44 -5.33
CA VAL A 174 -9.82 14.15 -4.18
C VAL A 174 -11.24 13.64 -3.93
N TYR A 175 -11.42 13.03 -2.77
CA TYR A 175 -12.70 12.52 -2.31
C TYR A 175 -13.10 13.20 -1.00
N ALA A 176 -14.31 13.76 -0.98
CA ALA A 176 -14.89 14.28 0.24
C ALA A 176 -16.40 14.17 0.26
N ASN A 177 -17.04 14.12 1.42
CA ASN A 177 -18.50 14.15 1.46
C ASN A 177 -19.02 15.51 0.98
N ARG A 178 -18.33 16.60 1.32
CA ARG A 178 -18.66 17.97 0.88
C ARG A 178 -17.40 18.72 0.49
N ILE A 179 -17.50 19.52 -0.58
CA ILE A 179 -16.42 20.40 -1.03
C ILE A 179 -16.94 21.84 -1.06
N ASP A 180 -16.30 22.74 -0.30
CA ASP A 180 -16.63 24.16 -0.23
C ASP A 180 -15.37 25.00 -0.52
N VAL A 181 -15.40 25.68 -1.66
CA VAL A 181 -14.19 26.24 -2.27
C VAL A 181 -14.12 27.74 -2.04
N GLY A 182 -13.39 28.15 -1.01
CA GLY A 182 -12.91 29.48 -0.64
C GLY A 182 -12.04 30.20 -1.68
N GLY A 183 -10.85 29.65 -1.88
CA GLY A 183 -9.78 30.18 -2.75
C GLY A 183 -9.86 29.71 -4.19
N THR A 184 -8.75 29.86 -4.93
CA THR A 184 -8.63 29.51 -6.36
C THR A 184 -7.55 28.43 -6.53
N PRO A 185 -7.83 27.16 -6.14
CA PRO A 185 -6.86 26.09 -6.33
C PRO A 185 -6.76 25.72 -7.82
N GLU A 186 -5.56 25.38 -8.23
CA GLU A 186 -5.26 24.82 -9.55
C GLU A 186 -5.21 23.30 -9.44
N ILE A 187 -5.93 22.62 -10.33
CA ILE A 187 -6.19 21.19 -10.24
C ILE A 187 -5.78 20.54 -11.56
N TYR A 188 -4.69 19.78 -11.53
CA TYR A 188 -4.11 19.18 -12.71
C TYR A 188 -4.28 17.66 -12.68
N ASN A 189 -4.82 17.10 -13.76
CA ASN A 189 -4.88 15.67 -14.03
C ASN A 189 -5.58 14.86 -12.92
N ILE A 190 -6.54 15.45 -12.20
CA ILE A 190 -7.18 14.81 -11.05
C ILE A 190 -8.67 15.12 -11.04
N SER A 191 -9.47 14.08 -10.86
CA SER A 191 -10.92 14.20 -10.71
C SER A 191 -11.28 14.40 -9.24
N MET A 192 -12.27 15.26 -8.98
CA MET A 192 -12.83 15.47 -7.65
C MET A 192 -14.19 14.78 -7.55
N VAL A 193 -14.42 14.04 -6.47
CA VAL A 193 -15.68 13.31 -6.26
C VAL A 193 -16.27 13.68 -4.90
N SER A 194 -17.57 14.00 -4.91
CA SER A 194 -18.33 14.38 -3.72
C SER A 194 -19.63 13.61 -3.58
N GLU A 195 -19.94 13.14 -2.37
CA GLU A 195 -21.25 12.52 -2.07
C GLU A 195 -22.36 13.57 -2.01
N THR A 196 -22.04 14.75 -1.49
CA THR A 196 -23.00 15.83 -1.35
C THR A 196 -22.79 16.86 -2.44
N VAL A 197 -22.67 18.12 -2.06
CA VAL A 197 -22.59 19.25 -2.97
C VAL A 197 -21.16 19.72 -3.10
N ILE A 198 -20.82 20.18 -4.30
CA ILE A 198 -19.62 21.00 -4.56
C ILE A 198 -20.09 22.45 -4.67
N LYS A 199 -19.48 23.36 -3.91
CA LYS A 199 -19.81 24.79 -3.92
C LYS A 199 -18.57 25.61 -4.25
N GLY A 200 -18.75 26.71 -4.99
CA GLY A 200 -17.61 27.53 -5.42
C GLY A 200 -16.92 26.93 -6.66
N ARG A 201 -17.64 26.16 -7.49
CA ARG A 201 -17.11 25.48 -8.67
C ARG A 201 -16.39 26.44 -9.61
N GLU A 202 -16.84 27.70 -9.73
CA GLU A 202 -16.20 28.70 -10.59
C GLU A 202 -14.75 29.04 -10.22
N LYS A 203 -14.32 28.66 -9.01
CA LYS A 203 -12.98 28.93 -8.49
C LYS A 203 -12.04 27.75 -8.67
N LEU A 204 -12.55 26.58 -9.09
CA LEU A 204 -11.79 25.36 -9.31
C LEU A 204 -11.32 25.28 -10.76
N VAL A 205 -10.04 25.51 -11.02
CA VAL A 205 -9.50 25.36 -12.37
C VAL A 205 -9.04 23.93 -12.56
N PHE A 206 -9.67 23.21 -13.49
CA PHE A 206 -9.26 21.87 -13.91
C PHE A 206 -8.46 21.92 -15.20
N GLU A 207 -7.39 21.16 -15.28
CA GLU A 207 -6.58 20.98 -16.48
C GLU A 207 -6.12 19.52 -16.63
N GLY A 208 -6.18 18.98 -17.85
CA GLY A 208 -5.53 17.72 -18.20
C GLY A 208 -6.37 16.45 -18.00
N CYS A 209 -5.71 15.30 -17.87
CA CYS A 209 -6.33 13.97 -17.91
C CYS A 209 -6.00 13.19 -16.63
N ASP A 210 -7.02 12.59 -16.02
CA ASP A 210 -6.85 11.73 -14.87
C ASP A 210 -6.08 10.45 -15.26
N PRO A 211 -4.85 10.23 -14.76
CA PRO A 211 -4.05 9.08 -15.15
C PRO A 211 -4.53 7.78 -14.49
N TYR A 212 -5.46 7.87 -13.52
CA TYR A 212 -6.06 6.71 -12.89
C TYR A 212 -7.36 6.37 -13.60
N TYR A 213 -8.39 7.22 -13.59
CA TYR A 213 -9.70 6.84 -14.11
C TYR A 213 -9.81 6.94 -15.64
N THR A 214 -10.62 6.05 -16.21
CA THR A 214 -11.03 6.10 -17.63
C THR A 214 -12.40 6.74 -17.74
N THR A 215 -12.77 7.19 -18.94
CA THR A 215 -14.12 7.71 -19.22
C THR A 215 -15.21 6.72 -18.83
N GLU A 216 -15.00 5.41 -19.01
CA GLU A 216 -15.96 4.37 -18.62
C GLU A 216 -16.19 4.27 -17.10
N HIS A 217 -15.24 4.73 -16.28
CA HIS A 217 -15.44 4.74 -14.83
C HIS A 217 -16.51 5.77 -14.42
N PHE A 218 -16.60 6.90 -15.13
CA PHE A 218 -17.59 7.94 -14.86
C PHE A 218 -18.83 7.84 -15.76
N TRP A 219 -18.67 7.39 -17.01
CA TRP A 219 -19.71 7.33 -18.04
C TRP A 219 -19.68 6.02 -18.85
N PRO A 220 -20.02 4.88 -18.22
CA PRO A 220 -19.91 3.55 -18.85
C PRO A 220 -20.87 3.35 -20.03
N GLU A 221 -22.03 4.01 -20.01
CA GLU A 221 -23.10 3.77 -20.98
C GLU A 221 -22.85 4.42 -22.34
N MET A 222 -21.77 5.19 -22.49
CA MET A 222 -21.63 6.10 -23.62
C MET A 222 -20.51 5.72 -24.60
N GLY A 223 -19.59 4.81 -24.23
CA GLY A 223 -18.48 4.41 -25.09
C GLY A 223 -17.62 5.60 -25.56
N ILE A 224 -17.56 6.67 -24.77
CA ILE A 224 -16.92 7.93 -25.16
C ILE A 224 -15.42 7.82 -24.95
N THR A 225 -14.67 8.16 -25.98
CA THR A 225 -13.24 8.44 -25.88
C THR A 225 -13.03 9.94 -25.97
N SER A 226 -12.28 10.51 -25.02
CA SER A 226 -11.87 11.90 -25.11
C SER A 226 -10.87 12.06 -26.25
N ALA A 227 -11.05 13.03 -27.14
CA ALA A 227 -10.12 13.27 -28.24
C ALA A 227 -8.69 13.58 -27.74
N LYS A 228 -8.56 14.15 -26.53
CA LYS A 228 -7.28 14.56 -25.92
C LYS A 228 -6.76 13.56 -24.89
N CYS A 229 -7.65 12.96 -24.09
CA CYS A 229 -7.27 12.02 -23.03
C CYS A 229 -7.31 10.55 -23.48
N GLY A 230 -7.73 10.27 -24.72
CA GLY A 230 -7.92 8.91 -25.21
C GLY A 230 -8.96 8.19 -24.36
N ALA A 231 -8.54 7.10 -23.71
CA ALA A 231 -9.37 6.35 -22.78
C ALA A 231 -9.48 7.00 -21.39
N TYR A 232 -8.54 7.88 -21.01
CA TYR A 232 -8.54 8.50 -19.68
C TYR A 232 -9.67 9.53 -19.53
N ALA A 233 -10.20 9.64 -18.32
CA ALA A 233 -11.18 10.67 -17.99
C ALA A 233 -10.48 12.03 -17.95
N PRO A 234 -11.05 13.09 -18.55
CA PRO A 234 -10.60 14.44 -18.29
C PRO A 234 -10.78 14.79 -16.81
N ALA A 235 -9.85 15.55 -16.24
CA ALA A 235 -9.97 16.02 -14.86
C ALA A 235 -11.25 16.87 -14.72
N ALA A 236 -12.12 16.53 -13.77
CA ALA A 236 -13.42 17.18 -13.62
C ALA A 236 -13.97 17.06 -12.19
N ALA A 237 -15.04 17.80 -11.91
CA ALA A 237 -15.78 17.74 -10.65
C ALA A 237 -17.02 16.85 -10.79
N HIS A 238 -17.22 15.95 -9.83
CA HIS A 238 -18.36 15.04 -9.79
C HIS A 238 -19.02 15.07 -8.42
N ALA A 239 -20.34 15.27 -8.38
CA ALA A 239 -21.09 15.40 -7.14
C ALA A 239 -22.46 14.72 -7.24
N VAL A 240 -22.77 13.81 -6.31
CA VAL A 240 -24.06 13.10 -6.33
C VAL A 240 -25.23 14.01 -5.97
N SER A 241 -25.02 15.07 -5.18
CA SER A 241 -26.11 15.95 -4.73
C SER A 241 -26.15 17.33 -5.38
N GLY A 242 -25.22 17.68 -6.27
CA GLY A 242 -25.22 19.00 -6.90
C GLY A 242 -23.84 19.62 -7.10
N ILE A 243 -23.64 20.32 -8.21
CA ILE A 243 -22.53 21.25 -8.37
C ILE A 243 -23.09 22.67 -8.48
N TYR A 244 -22.57 23.56 -7.64
CA TYR A 244 -22.96 24.97 -7.60
C TYR A 244 -21.76 25.85 -7.91
N LEU A 245 -21.97 26.80 -8.83
CA LEU A 245 -20.96 27.77 -9.18
C LEU A 245 -20.58 28.57 -7.92
N LYS A 246 -21.57 29.17 -7.23
CA LYS A 246 -21.31 30.02 -6.07
C LYS A 246 -21.22 29.25 -4.74
N GLN A 247 -20.46 29.79 -3.79
CA GLN A 247 -20.28 29.24 -2.43
C GLN A 247 -21.56 29.19 -1.58
N ASN A 248 -22.49 30.12 -1.81
CA ASN A 248 -23.77 30.17 -1.09
C ASN A 248 -24.79 29.12 -1.58
N ALA A 249 -24.36 28.18 -2.44
CA ALA A 249 -25.21 27.18 -3.09
C ALA A 249 -26.36 27.79 -3.92
N THR A 250 -26.14 28.99 -4.45
CA THR A 250 -26.94 29.53 -5.55
C THR A 250 -26.24 29.24 -6.87
N ASP A 251 -26.99 29.27 -7.97
CA ASP A 251 -26.45 29.07 -9.33
C ASP A 251 -25.92 27.65 -9.58
N PRO A 252 -26.83 26.64 -9.68
CA PRO A 252 -26.43 25.29 -10.04
C PRO A 252 -25.78 25.28 -11.42
N GLU A 253 -24.70 24.52 -11.57
CA GLU A 253 -23.89 24.50 -12.80
C GLU A 253 -24.71 24.16 -14.05
N PHE A 254 -25.75 23.33 -13.88
CA PHE A 254 -26.66 22.89 -14.94
C PHE A 254 -28.11 23.33 -14.69
N ALA A 255 -28.35 24.59 -14.33
CA ALA A 255 -29.67 25.17 -14.03
C ALA A 255 -30.66 25.25 -15.23
N GLY A 256 -30.86 24.16 -15.98
CA GLY A 256 -31.83 24.07 -17.09
C GLY A 256 -31.36 24.65 -18.44
N SER A 257 -30.10 25.07 -18.55
CA SER A 257 -29.49 25.55 -19.79
C SER A 257 -28.54 24.49 -20.39
N PRO A 258 -28.41 24.37 -21.72
CA PRO A 258 -27.50 23.41 -22.33
C PRO A 258 -26.06 23.84 -22.02
N MET A 259 -25.39 23.08 -21.15
CA MET A 259 -23.94 23.01 -21.00
C MET A 259 -23.24 24.30 -20.53
N ASN A 260 -22.71 24.30 -19.30
CA ASN A 260 -21.81 25.35 -18.86
C ASN A 260 -20.40 25.09 -19.41
N CYS A 261 -20.11 25.61 -20.60
CA CYS A 261 -18.80 25.49 -21.25
C CYS A 261 -17.69 26.33 -20.62
N ILE A 262 -18.03 27.20 -19.66
CA ILE A 262 -17.16 28.28 -19.20
C ILE A 262 -17.23 28.47 -17.68
N ALA A 263 -17.64 27.43 -16.93
CA ALA A 263 -17.55 27.45 -15.46
C ALA A 263 -16.13 27.82 -15.03
N ASN A 264 -15.17 27.40 -15.86
CA ASN A 264 -13.74 27.70 -15.78
C ASN A 264 -13.27 28.58 -16.93
N ASN A 265 -13.90 29.73 -17.18
CA ASN A 265 -13.30 30.69 -18.10
C ASN A 265 -12.03 31.25 -17.47
N ASN A 266 -10.94 30.49 -17.55
CA ASN A 266 -9.62 30.88 -17.12
C ASN A 266 -8.96 31.57 -18.32
N PRO A 267 -8.93 32.91 -18.38
CA PRO A 267 -8.29 33.62 -19.47
C PRO A 267 -6.79 33.30 -19.59
N GLY A 268 -6.17 32.80 -18.50
CA GLY A 268 -4.77 32.37 -18.46
C GLY A 268 -4.50 30.90 -18.76
N ALA A 269 -5.54 30.08 -19.04
CA ALA A 269 -5.33 28.71 -19.51
C ALA A 269 -4.47 28.72 -20.78
N SER A 270 -3.35 28.01 -20.75
CA SER A 270 -2.37 27.99 -21.85
C SER A 270 -2.89 27.25 -23.09
N ASP A 271 -3.96 26.46 -22.94
CA ASP A 271 -4.67 25.82 -24.04
C ASP A 271 -6.16 26.19 -24.05
N ASP A 272 -6.74 26.19 -25.25
CA ASP A 272 -8.18 26.41 -25.43
C ASP A 272 -9.02 25.27 -24.80
N TYR A 273 -8.41 24.16 -24.38
CA TYR A 273 -9.12 22.96 -23.90
C TYR A 273 -9.49 23.07 -22.40
N ALA A 274 -8.61 23.58 -21.55
CA ALA A 274 -8.87 23.76 -20.12
C ALA A 274 -10.04 24.73 -19.89
N ARG A 275 -10.28 25.64 -20.84
CA ARG A 275 -11.45 26.54 -20.84
C ARG A 275 -12.79 25.81 -20.94
N TYR A 276 -12.81 24.60 -21.51
CA TYR A 276 -14.02 23.84 -21.80
C TYR A 276 -14.17 22.56 -20.95
N GLN A 277 -13.34 22.38 -19.93
CA GLN A 277 -13.25 21.14 -19.19
C GLN A 277 -14.48 20.86 -18.30
N SER A 278 -15.28 21.88 -17.99
CA SER A 278 -16.55 21.76 -17.26
C SER A 278 -17.63 20.95 -17.98
N VAL A 279 -17.45 20.68 -19.28
CA VAL A 279 -18.32 19.75 -20.01
C VAL A 279 -18.27 18.32 -19.46
N TRP A 280 -17.19 17.98 -18.76
CA TRP A 280 -16.97 16.69 -18.13
C TRP A 280 -17.39 16.68 -16.65
N ASP A 281 -17.98 17.76 -16.14
CA ASP A 281 -18.48 17.78 -14.77
C ASP A 281 -19.78 16.98 -14.65
N GLY A 282 -19.92 16.30 -13.51
CA GLY A 282 -21.03 15.42 -13.20
C GLY A 282 -21.86 15.88 -12.00
N ASP A 283 -23.12 16.23 -12.19
CA ASP A 283 -24.08 16.60 -11.15
C ASP A 283 -25.20 15.54 -11.02
N GLY A 284 -25.49 15.06 -9.81
CA GLY A 284 -26.53 14.06 -9.56
C GLY A 284 -27.95 14.58 -9.35
N THR A 285 -28.21 15.88 -9.41
CA THR A 285 -29.56 16.45 -9.28
C THR A 285 -30.38 16.40 -10.58
N ALA A 286 -31.70 16.60 -10.42
CA ALA A 286 -32.66 16.82 -11.51
C ALA A 286 -32.52 18.23 -12.12
N GLY A 287 -31.32 18.52 -12.60
CA GLY A 287 -30.98 19.55 -13.59
C GLY A 287 -30.02 18.99 -14.65
N SER A 288 -29.68 17.70 -14.55
CA SER A 288 -28.89 16.98 -15.53
C SER A 288 -29.63 16.95 -16.88
N GLY A 289 -29.07 17.67 -17.85
CA GLY A 289 -29.59 17.74 -19.20
C GLY A 289 -28.82 16.80 -20.14
N PRO A 290 -29.43 16.40 -21.27
CA PRO A 290 -28.67 15.85 -22.36
C PRO A 290 -27.71 16.92 -22.90
N PHE A 291 -26.46 16.52 -23.13
CA PHE A 291 -25.47 17.36 -23.78
C PHE A 291 -25.65 17.24 -25.30
N THR A 292 -26.21 18.29 -25.92
CA THR A 292 -26.60 18.27 -27.35
C THR A 292 -25.54 18.85 -28.29
N GLY A 293 -24.35 19.21 -27.80
CA GLY A 293 -23.25 19.76 -28.59
C GLY A 293 -21.93 19.72 -27.82
N ALA A 294 -20.80 19.86 -28.49
CA ALA A 294 -19.47 19.87 -27.86
C ALA A 294 -19.05 21.28 -27.43
N CYS A 295 -18.56 21.45 -26.20
CA CYS A 295 -17.78 22.64 -25.86
C CYS A 295 -16.40 22.54 -26.49
N GLY A 296 -16.14 23.36 -27.51
CA GLY A 296 -14.80 23.50 -28.07
C GLY A 296 -14.20 22.18 -28.59
N PRO A 297 -12.86 22.02 -28.54
CA PRO A 297 -12.17 20.97 -29.28
C PRO A 297 -12.16 19.57 -28.62
N TRP A 298 -12.88 19.34 -27.52
CA TRP A 298 -12.91 18.03 -26.83
C TRP A 298 -13.71 16.93 -27.56
N GLY A 299 -14.47 17.26 -28.61
CA GLY A 299 -15.34 16.32 -29.31
C GLY A 299 -16.63 16.04 -28.53
N ASN A 300 -17.24 14.87 -28.74
CA ASN A 300 -18.46 14.47 -28.00
C ASN A 300 -18.13 14.35 -26.50
N GLY A 301 -18.59 15.31 -25.71
CA GLY A 301 -18.59 15.19 -24.25
C GLY A 301 -19.52 14.06 -23.78
N PRO A 302 -19.65 13.84 -22.46
CA PRO A 302 -20.68 12.95 -21.95
C PRO A 302 -22.03 13.36 -22.54
N GLY A 303 -22.95 12.42 -22.74
CA GLY A 303 -24.30 12.68 -23.24
C GLY A 303 -25.23 13.24 -22.15
N THR A 304 -24.85 13.15 -20.88
CA THR A 304 -25.54 13.80 -19.75
C THR A 304 -24.54 14.21 -18.67
N SER A 305 -24.84 15.28 -17.92
CA SER A 305 -24.08 15.63 -16.72
C SER A 305 -24.44 14.77 -15.52
N LYS A 306 -25.32 13.77 -15.65
CA LYS A 306 -25.80 13.01 -14.49
C LYS A 306 -24.67 12.19 -13.84
N PHE A 307 -24.38 12.46 -12.57
CA PHE A 307 -23.49 11.64 -11.74
C PHE A 307 -24.23 11.08 -10.54
N THR A 308 -24.51 9.78 -10.58
CA THR A 308 -25.36 9.13 -9.58
C THR A 308 -24.56 8.52 -8.44
N LYS A 309 -25.25 8.08 -7.39
CA LYS A 309 -24.65 7.27 -6.34
C LYS A 309 -24.02 5.99 -6.88
N THR A 310 -24.58 5.38 -7.92
CA THR A 310 -23.99 4.20 -8.58
C THR A 310 -22.69 4.54 -9.30
N ASP A 311 -22.60 5.71 -9.91
CA ASP A 311 -21.35 6.19 -10.52
C ASP A 311 -20.29 6.45 -9.45
N MET A 312 -20.70 7.06 -8.33
CA MET A 312 -19.85 7.24 -7.15
C MET A 312 -19.34 5.91 -6.62
N GLU A 313 -20.20 4.91 -6.37
CA GLU A 313 -19.81 3.57 -5.93
C GLU A 313 -18.85 2.88 -6.92
N ARG A 314 -18.85 3.24 -8.21
CA ARG A 314 -17.92 2.70 -9.20
C ARG A 314 -16.52 3.30 -9.08
N VAL A 315 -16.43 4.61 -8.86
CA VAL A 315 -15.15 5.34 -8.75
C VAL A 315 -14.59 5.36 -7.35
N THR A 316 -15.44 5.20 -6.34
CA THR A 316 -15.10 5.16 -4.91
C THR A 316 -15.69 3.90 -4.25
N PRO A 317 -15.33 2.69 -4.72
CA PRO A 317 -16.00 1.47 -4.30
C PRO A 317 -15.89 1.18 -2.81
N ARG A 318 -14.84 1.69 -2.13
CA ARG A 318 -14.65 1.54 -0.69
C ARG A 318 -13.99 2.77 -0.07
N PRO A 319 -14.75 3.68 0.57
CA PRO A 319 -14.17 4.89 1.14
C PRO A 319 -13.56 4.70 2.54
N ALA A 320 -13.63 3.52 3.15
CA ALA A 320 -13.15 3.30 4.51
C ALA A 320 -12.03 2.25 4.55
N LEU A 321 -10.86 2.68 5.03
CA LEU A 321 -9.88 1.78 5.62
C LEU A 321 -10.57 0.92 6.68
N THR A 322 -10.31 -0.38 6.68
CA THR A 322 -10.85 -1.26 7.72
C THR A 322 -10.20 -0.94 9.08
N PRO A 323 -10.83 -1.31 10.21
CA PRO A 323 -10.20 -1.22 11.52
C PRO A 323 -8.81 -1.90 11.56
N GLU A 324 -8.67 -3.02 10.85
CA GLU A 324 -7.42 -3.75 10.71
C GLU A 324 -6.36 -2.95 9.93
N ASP A 325 -6.77 -2.24 8.87
CA ASP A 325 -5.87 -1.36 8.12
C ASP A 325 -5.39 -0.19 8.99
N HIS A 326 -6.31 0.43 9.75
CA HIS A 326 -5.96 1.49 10.69
C HIS A 326 -4.98 1.03 11.76
N GLU A 327 -5.20 -0.14 12.35
CA GLU A 327 -4.30 -0.68 13.37
C GLU A 327 -2.93 -0.99 12.78
N ALA A 328 -2.85 -1.53 11.57
CA ALA A 328 -1.57 -1.76 10.92
C ALA A 328 -0.82 -0.47 10.60
N LEU A 329 -1.51 0.57 10.10
CA LEU A 329 -0.90 1.88 9.85
C LEU A 329 -0.41 2.54 11.12
N LYS A 330 -1.18 2.41 12.20
CA LYS A 330 -0.79 2.86 13.52
C LYS A 330 0.47 2.14 14.01
N GLN A 331 0.56 0.83 13.86
CA GLN A 331 1.75 0.07 14.24
C GLN A 331 2.98 0.49 13.44
N THR A 332 2.85 0.66 12.12
CA THR A 332 3.96 1.16 11.28
C THR A 332 4.35 2.58 11.67
N ALA A 333 3.39 3.47 11.94
CA ALA A 333 3.65 4.82 12.42
C ALA A 333 4.38 4.85 13.76
N GLN A 334 4.07 3.91 14.67
CA GLN A 334 4.76 3.78 15.96
C GLN A 334 6.21 3.34 15.80
N SER A 335 6.50 2.38 14.91
CA SER A 335 7.85 1.82 14.76
C SER A 335 8.75 2.61 13.81
N GLU A 336 8.21 3.10 12.70
CA GLU A 336 8.96 3.62 11.54
C GLU A 336 8.56 5.04 11.14
N GLY A 337 7.48 5.59 11.71
CA GLY A 337 6.92 6.89 11.33
C GLY A 337 6.73 7.84 12.50
N ILE A 338 5.62 8.59 12.45
CA ILE A 338 5.16 9.50 13.51
C ILE A 338 3.83 8.99 14.02
N TYR A 339 3.71 8.68 15.30
CA TYR A 339 2.42 8.37 15.92
C TYR A 339 2.13 9.34 17.06
N CYS A 340 0.92 9.86 17.12
CA CYS A 340 0.46 10.70 18.22
C CYS A 340 -0.93 10.27 18.70
N SER A 341 -1.05 9.99 19.99
CA SER A 341 -2.33 9.89 20.70
C SER A 341 -2.59 11.22 21.40
N ILE A 342 -3.59 11.97 20.93
CA ILE A 342 -3.88 13.34 21.37
C ILE A 342 -5.17 13.34 22.19
N GLY A 343 -5.12 13.82 23.43
CA GLY A 343 -6.28 13.85 24.33
C GLY A 343 -5.96 14.67 25.58
N SER A 344 -6.49 14.27 26.74
CA SER A 344 -6.10 14.88 28.02
C SER A 344 -4.61 14.71 28.34
N THR A 345 -4.02 13.63 27.84
CA THR A 345 -2.59 13.37 27.88
C THR A 345 -2.15 13.06 26.46
N THR A 346 -1.29 13.92 25.92
CA THR A 346 -0.75 13.72 24.58
C THR A 346 0.55 12.93 24.65
N SER A 347 0.65 11.85 23.88
CA SER A 347 1.88 11.10 23.68
C SER A 347 2.18 11.01 22.20
N CYS A 348 3.42 11.32 21.83
CA CYS A 348 3.90 11.21 20.46
C CYS A 348 5.19 10.40 20.43
N THR A 349 5.35 9.60 19.38
CA THR A 349 6.55 8.83 19.09
C THR A 349 7.00 9.08 17.66
N ARG A 350 8.31 9.09 17.45
CA ARG A 350 8.94 9.08 16.13
C ARG A 350 10.00 8.00 16.10
N LEU A 351 9.95 7.09 15.12
CA LEU A 351 10.85 5.94 15.02
C LEU A 351 10.90 5.13 16.35
N GLY A 352 9.75 4.93 17.00
CA GLY A 352 9.64 4.26 18.29
C GLY A 352 10.11 5.06 19.52
N VAL A 353 10.63 6.28 19.35
CA VAL A 353 11.16 7.11 20.44
C VAL A 353 10.17 8.21 20.80
N SER A 354 9.93 8.42 22.09
CA SER A 354 9.04 9.49 22.58
C SER A 354 9.53 10.88 22.16
N ILE A 355 8.62 11.70 21.66
CA ILE A 355 8.87 13.10 21.29
C ILE A 355 7.77 14.03 21.84
N PRO A 356 8.04 15.32 22.04
CA PRO A 356 7.00 16.31 22.30
C PRO A 356 6.02 16.39 21.13
N ALA A 357 4.75 16.69 21.41
CA ALA A 357 3.78 16.99 20.38
C ALA A 357 4.06 18.36 19.75
N ALA A 358 3.98 18.44 18.44
CA ALA A 358 4.10 19.70 17.70
C ALA A 358 2.72 20.33 17.46
N THR A 359 2.67 21.66 17.46
CA THR A 359 1.48 22.43 17.02
C THR A 359 1.44 22.57 15.50
N VAL A 360 2.62 22.54 14.86
CA VAL A 360 2.82 22.50 13.41
C VAL A 360 3.95 21.51 13.14
N TRP A 361 3.70 20.51 12.30
CA TRP A 361 4.69 19.52 11.89
C TRP A 361 5.52 20.07 10.73
N GLN A 362 6.84 20.21 10.93
CA GLN A 362 7.75 20.89 10.01
C GLN A 362 8.87 19.96 9.53
N ASP A 363 9.73 20.45 8.63
CA ASP A 363 10.84 19.68 8.06
C ASP A 363 11.74 19.02 9.11
N GLY A 364 12.00 19.72 10.23
CA GLY A 364 12.78 19.19 11.35
C GLY A 364 12.14 17.98 12.03
N ASP A 365 10.83 17.80 11.91
CA ASP A 365 10.11 16.66 12.49
C ASP A 365 10.24 15.41 11.63
N VAL A 366 10.28 15.57 10.31
CA VAL A 366 10.38 14.47 9.33
C VAL A 366 11.82 14.14 8.93
N ALA A 367 12.75 15.09 9.01
CA ALA A 367 14.14 14.90 8.61
C ALA A 367 14.83 13.68 9.26
N PRO A 368 14.60 13.36 10.56
CA PRO A 368 15.20 12.17 11.17
C PRO A 368 14.70 10.85 10.58
N ILE A 369 13.48 10.80 10.02
CA ILE A 369 12.92 9.61 9.38
C ILE A 369 13.65 9.36 8.06
N TYR A 370 13.84 10.41 7.25
CA TYR A 370 14.65 10.33 6.03
C TYR A 370 16.11 9.98 6.34
N ALA A 371 16.69 10.54 7.41
CA ALA A 371 18.05 10.23 7.83
C ALA A 371 18.24 8.77 8.28
N ALA A 372 17.17 8.12 8.75
CA ALA A 372 17.14 6.70 9.06
C ALA A 372 16.95 5.80 7.81
N GLY A 373 16.86 6.39 6.61
CA GLY A 373 16.73 5.68 5.34
C GLY A 373 15.30 5.38 4.91
N PHE A 374 14.30 5.93 5.60
CA PHE A 374 12.89 5.78 5.23
C PHE A 374 12.46 6.94 4.33
N ASN A 375 12.20 6.66 3.05
CA ASN A 375 11.67 7.65 2.12
C ASN A 375 10.13 7.75 2.15
N ASN A 376 9.46 6.84 2.85
CA ASN A 376 8.00 6.84 3.01
C ASN A 376 7.65 7.07 4.47
N ILE A 377 6.97 8.17 4.74
CA ILE A 377 6.54 8.55 6.09
C ILE A 377 5.11 8.10 6.27
N ILE A 378 4.84 7.38 7.37
CA ILE A 378 3.48 7.19 7.86
C ILE A 378 3.32 8.01 9.12
N ALA A 379 2.47 9.04 9.05
CA ALA A 379 2.11 9.87 10.20
C ALA A 379 0.67 9.55 10.61
N TYR A 380 0.47 9.13 11.86
CA TYR A 380 -0.82 8.72 12.38
C TYR A 380 -1.18 9.52 13.62
N PHE A 381 -2.27 10.29 13.52
CA PHE A 381 -2.78 11.16 14.58
C PHE A 381 -4.14 10.64 15.05
N ASP A 382 -4.26 10.40 16.35
CA ASP A 382 -5.44 9.79 16.96
C ASP A 382 -5.98 10.70 18.06
N PHE A 383 -7.02 11.47 17.76
CA PHE A 383 -7.68 12.34 18.73
C PHE A 383 -8.71 11.58 19.58
N LYS A 384 -8.41 11.44 20.88
CA LYS A 384 -9.24 10.73 21.87
C LYS A 384 -10.45 11.52 22.34
N THR A 385 -10.44 12.84 22.16
CA THR A 385 -11.47 13.77 22.61
C THR A 385 -11.71 14.85 21.56
N GLY A 386 -12.84 15.56 21.63
CA GLY A 386 -13.22 16.57 20.64
C GLY A 386 -14.00 15.99 19.48
N THR A 387 -14.25 16.80 18.45
CA THR A 387 -14.96 16.39 17.24
C THR A 387 -14.04 16.42 16.03
N GLU A 388 -14.41 15.65 15.01
CA GLU A 388 -13.75 15.60 13.69
C GLU A 388 -13.49 16.97 13.07
N THR A 389 -14.33 17.96 13.34
CA THR A 389 -14.24 19.32 12.77
C THR A 389 -13.55 20.32 13.71
N SER A 390 -13.40 20.01 15.00
CA SER A 390 -12.72 20.88 15.98
C SER A 390 -11.24 20.53 16.12
N ASN A 391 -10.91 19.25 15.90
CA ASN A 391 -9.56 18.74 16.01
C ASN A 391 -8.84 18.93 14.68
N GLU A 392 -7.61 19.45 14.73
CA GLU A 392 -6.84 19.73 13.53
C GLU A 392 -5.35 19.58 13.83
N ILE A 393 -4.63 18.95 12.91
CA ILE A 393 -3.17 19.03 12.87
C ILE A 393 -2.75 19.99 11.77
N LYS A 394 -1.68 20.74 12.01
CA LYS A 394 -1.07 21.61 11.00
C LYS A 394 0.17 20.96 10.43
N TRP A 395 0.27 20.91 9.11
CA TRP A 395 1.39 20.30 8.43
C TRP A 395 2.06 21.30 7.49
N GLN A 396 3.35 21.48 7.68
CA GLN A 396 4.22 22.35 6.87
C GLN A 396 5.42 21.59 6.29
N ALA A 397 5.62 20.33 6.69
CA ALA A 397 6.81 19.58 6.32
C ALA A 397 6.85 19.21 4.82
N ASP A 398 8.04 19.26 4.25
CA ASP A 398 8.35 18.88 2.88
C ASP A 398 8.55 17.35 2.76
N ALA A 399 7.67 16.73 1.98
CA ALA A 399 7.76 15.34 1.55
C ALA A 399 7.76 15.24 0.02
N TRP A 400 8.51 16.13 -0.62
CA TRP A 400 8.66 16.24 -2.06
C TRP A 400 10.04 15.79 -2.53
N LEU A 401 10.09 15.12 -3.69
CA LEU A 401 11.34 14.92 -4.42
C LEU A 401 11.43 15.94 -5.56
N GLU A 402 12.42 16.83 -5.51
CA GLU A 402 12.65 17.77 -6.62
C GLU A 402 13.06 17.06 -7.92
N PRO A 403 12.65 17.58 -9.10
CA PRO A 403 11.76 18.74 -9.31
C PRO A 403 10.26 18.39 -9.34
N ASN A 404 9.90 17.11 -9.47
CA ASN A 404 8.56 16.70 -9.93
C ASN A 404 7.73 15.95 -8.85
N GLY A 405 8.19 15.89 -7.62
CA GLY A 405 7.54 15.19 -6.50
C GLY A 405 7.87 13.71 -6.41
N CYS A 406 8.23 13.06 -7.52
CA CYS A 406 8.64 11.66 -7.57
C CYS A 406 9.61 11.35 -8.71
N SER A 407 10.16 10.13 -8.71
CA SER A 407 11.08 9.63 -9.73
C SER A 407 10.55 8.36 -10.38
N THR A 408 10.45 8.36 -11.71
CA THR A 408 10.10 7.17 -12.51
C THR A 408 11.31 6.31 -12.84
N THR A 409 12.52 6.91 -12.86
CA THR A 409 13.78 6.21 -13.16
C THR A 409 14.39 5.56 -11.93
N ASN A 410 14.26 6.19 -10.77
CA ASN A 410 14.69 5.62 -9.49
C ASN A 410 13.59 5.79 -8.42
N PRO A 411 12.62 4.86 -8.37
CA PRO A 411 11.55 4.82 -7.39
C PRO A 411 12.00 4.91 -5.93
N GLU A 412 13.21 4.43 -5.58
CA GLU A 412 13.71 4.47 -4.21
C GLU A 412 13.96 5.89 -3.71
N LEU A 413 14.26 6.85 -4.60
CA LEU A 413 14.45 8.25 -4.23
C LEU A 413 13.13 8.98 -3.97
N THR A 414 12.00 8.40 -4.40
CA THR A 414 10.69 9.03 -4.24
C THR A 414 10.33 9.12 -2.77
N LYS A 415 10.20 10.36 -2.28
CA LYS A 415 9.66 10.62 -0.94
C LYS A 415 8.15 10.58 -0.99
N THR A 416 7.53 9.91 -0.03
CA THR A 416 6.07 9.95 0.14
C THR A 416 5.69 10.19 1.60
N ALA A 417 4.53 10.82 1.82
CA ALA A 417 3.92 10.95 3.13
C ALA A 417 2.47 10.48 3.09
N VAL A 418 2.16 9.55 3.99
CA VAL A 418 0.81 9.07 4.27
C VAL A 418 0.43 9.62 5.63
N ILE A 419 -0.51 10.57 5.64
CA ILE A 419 -0.98 11.23 6.86
C ILE A 419 -2.40 10.75 7.15
N VAL A 420 -2.56 10.08 8.29
CA VAL A 420 -3.84 9.56 8.76
C VAL A 420 -4.25 10.34 10.01
N VAL A 421 -5.45 10.93 10.00
CA VAL A 421 -6.01 11.64 11.16
C VAL A 421 -7.35 11.06 11.53
N ARG A 422 -7.41 10.43 12.71
CA ARG A 422 -8.64 9.90 13.30
C ARG A 422 -9.30 10.93 14.18
N ASN A 423 -10.62 11.07 14.03
CA ASN A 423 -11.43 12.03 14.77
C ASN A 423 -10.89 13.47 14.69
N GLY A 424 -10.40 13.89 13.52
CA GLY A 424 -9.84 15.21 13.28
C GLY A 424 -9.49 15.48 11.81
N GLY A 425 -9.11 16.71 11.52
CA GLY A 425 -8.73 17.21 10.20
C GLY A 425 -7.25 17.57 10.06
N VAL A 426 -6.89 18.05 8.87
CA VAL A 426 -5.54 18.51 8.50
C VAL A 426 -5.63 19.90 7.90
N SER A 427 -4.78 20.82 8.36
CA SER A 427 -4.48 22.09 7.70
C SER A 427 -3.08 22.06 7.11
N LEU A 428 -2.95 22.16 5.79
CA LEU A 428 -1.66 22.37 5.14
C LEU A 428 -1.28 23.84 5.20
N GLU A 429 -0.11 24.14 5.75
CA GLU A 429 0.38 25.51 5.90
C GLU A 429 1.33 25.87 4.76
N SER A 430 1.52 27.17 4.53
CA SER A 430 2.31 27.70 3.41
C SER A 430 3.72 27.11 3.37
N GLY A 431 4.14 26.67 2.19
CA GLY A 431 5.42 26.01 1.96
C GLY A 431 5.34 24.47 2.06
N ALA A 432 4.22 23.90 2.48
CA ALA A 432 4.02 22.46 2.44
C ALA A 432 4.04 21.96 0.98
N ARG A 433 4.91 20.97 0.73
CA ARG A 433 4.98 20.25 -0.55
C ARG A 433 4.95 18.76 -0.24
N ILE A 434 3.94 18.07 -0.73
CA ILE A 434 3.69 16.69 -0.31
C ILE A 434 3.39 15.83 -1.52
N ASN A 435 4.12 14.72 -1.62
CA ASN A 435 3.75 13.58 -2.44
C ASN A 435 3.16 12.50 -1.52
N GLY A 436 1.93 12.03 -1.76
CA GLY A 436 1.41 10.86 -1.05
C GLY A 436 -0.10 10.86 -0.85
N ALA A 437 -0.53 10.67 0.39
CA ALA A 437 -1.95 10.53 0.73
C ALA A 437 -2.34 11.17 2.05
N LEU A 438 -3.48 11.87 2.07
CA LEU A 438 -4.15 12.31 3.29
C LEU A 438 -5.43 11.53 3.48
N ILE A 439 -5.61 10.94 4.66
CA ILE A 439 -6.79 10.18 5.03
C ILE A 439 -7.28 10.70 6.37
N MET A 440 -8.44 11.34 6.41
CA MET A 440 -8.93 11.97 7.63
C MET A 440 -10.43 11.85 7.81
N ASP A 441 -10.86 11.72 9.06
CA ASP A 441 -12.28 11.71 9.42
C ASP A 441 -12.90 13.13 9.44
N GLY A 442 -12.06 14.16 9.44
CA GLY A 442 -12.45 15.56 9.59
C GLY A 442 -12.29 16.43 8.36
N ASP A 443 -12.03 17.71 8.61
CA ASP A 443 -11.90 18.74 7.58
C ASP A 443 -10.48 18.79 7.03
N PHE A 444 -10.38 18.83 5.70
CA PHE A 444 -9.16 19.22 5.01
C PHE A 444 -9.18 20.72 4.74
N LYS A 445 -8.13 21.42 5.16
CA LYS A 445 -7.90 22.85 4.95
C LYS A 445 -6.49 23.09 4.40
N PHE A 446 -6.29 24.25 3.81
CA PHE A 446 -4.96 24.72 3.43
C PHE A 446 -4.87 26.23 3.56
N ASN A 447 -3.67 26.75 3.78
CA ASN A 447 -3.43 28.17 4.00
C ASN A 447 -2.12 28.59 3.31
N GLY A 448 -2.21 29.58 2.41
CA GLY A 448 -1.05 30.06 1.64
C GLY A 448 -0.75 29.21 0.40
N SER A 449 0.53 29.09 0.05
CA SER A 449 0.99 28.35 -1.15
C SER A 449 1.36 26.92 -0.78
N VAL A 450 0.60 25.96 -1.30
CA VAL A 450 0.79 24.52 -1.02
C VAL A 450 0.82 23.74 -2.33
N GLU A 451 1.73 22.77 -2.43
CA GLU A 451 1.79 21.84 -3.55
C GLU A 451 1.49 20.41 -3.08
N TRP A 452 0.59 19.75 -3.79
CA TRP A 452 0.15 18.40 -3.48
C TRP A 452 0.18 17.52 -4.73
N LEU A 453 0.85 16.37 -4.61
CA LEU A 453 0.84 15.30 -5.59
C LEU A 453 0.27 14.04 -4.95
N GLY A 454 -0.94 13.64 -5.34
CA GLY A 454 -1.54 12.39 -4.88
C GLY A 454 -3.00 12.52 -4.44
N THR A 455 -3.37 11.80 -3.39
CA THR A 455 -4.77 11.52 -3.04
C THR A 455 -5.19 12.14 -1.69
N ILE A 456 -6.40 12.69 -1.62
CA ILE A 456 -7.01 13.22 -0.40
C ILE A 456 -8.35 12.55 -0.20
N ILE A 457 -8.54 11.98 0.99
CA ILE A 457 -9.78 11.39 1.46
C ILE A 457 -10.13 12.11 2.75
N SER A 458 -11.19 12.92 2.72
CA SER A 458 -11.64 13.66 3.90
C SER A 458 -13.16 13.60 4.05
N LYS A 459 -13.68 14.03 5.20
CA LYS A 459 -15.12 14.22 5.35
C LYS A 459 -15.56 15.49 4.65
N ASN A 460 -14.85 16.59 4.87
CA ASN A 460 -15.09 17.84 4.18
C ASN A 460 -13.78 18.38 3.61
N VAL A 461 -13.84 18.98 2.43
CA VAL A 461 -12.82 19.90 1.94
C VAL A 461 -13.36 21.29 2.18
N VAL A 462 -12.77 21.98 3.15
CA VAL A 462 -13.09 23.36 3.48
C VAL A 462 -11.88 24.19 3.10
N ASN A 463 -11.96 24.77 1.92
CA ASN A 463 -10.85 25.51 1.37
C ASN A 463 -10.67 26.82 2.16
N ALA A 464 -9.56 26.91 2.89
CA ALA A 464 -9.11 28.12 3.57
C ALA A 464 -8.26 28.95 2.58
N SER A 465 -8.28 30.27 2.78
CA SER A 465 -7.72 31.26 1.85
C SER A 465 -6.31 30.92 1.35
N GLY A 466 -6.09 30.96 0.03
CA GLY A 466 -4.77 30.75 -0.56
C GLY A 466 -4.81 30.21 -1.99
N GLY A 467 -3.62 29.96 -2.55
CA GLY A 467 -3.43 29.27 -3.82
C GLY A 467 -2.84 27.90 -3.56
N MET A 468 -3.55 26.84 -3.94
CA MET A 468 -3.06 25.47 -3.79
C MET A 468 -3.00 24.82 -5.16
N THR A 469 -1.94 24.05 -5.39
CA THR A 469 -1.77 23.24 -6.60
C THR A 469 -1.98 21.78 -6.25
N PHE A 470 -3.06 21.19 -6.74
CA PHE A 470 -3.30 19.75 -6.68
C PHE A 470 -2.91 19.11 -8.01
N ARG A 471 -2.12 18.05 -7.96
CA ARG A 471 -1.75 17.27 -9.14
C ARG A 471 -1.90 15.78 -8.86
N LEU A 472 -2.20 15.04 -9.92
CA LEU A 472 -2.03 13.60 -9.97
C LEU A 472 -1.35 13.27 -11.29
N ASP A 473 -0.20 12.65 -11.28
CA ASP A 473 0.52 12.35 -12.52
C ASP A 473 0.86 10.87 -12.63
N SER A 474 1.34 10.48 -13.81
CA SER A 474 1.76 9.11 -14.05
C SER A 474 2.87 8.66 -13.10
N CYS A 475 3.72 9.58 -12.63
CA CYS A 475 4.81 9.26 -11.73
C CYS A 475 4.30 8.90 -10.32
N TRP A 476 3.26 9.58 -9.82
CA TRP A 476 2.58 9.24 -8.59
C TRP A 476 1.91 7.87 -8.67
N ILE A 477 1.12 7.61 -9.73
CA ILE A 477 0.44 6.31 -9.92
C ILE A 477 1.44 5.15 -9.92
N GLN A 478 2.60 5.41 -10.53
CA GLN A 478 3.71 4.48 -10.62
C GLN A 478 4.51 4.32 -9.32
N ASN A 479 4.39 5.25 -8.37
CA ASN A 479 5.07 5.26 -7.08
C ASN A 479 4.09 5.33 -5.91
N MET A 480 2.84 4.93 -6.13
CA MET A 480 1.78 5.03 -5.12
C MET A 480 2.19 4.29 -3.84
N PRO A 481 1.94 4.87 -2.65
CA PRO A 481 2.20 4.19 -1.38
C PRO A 481 1.49 2.83 -1.29
N VAL A 482 2.18 1.79 -0.80
CA VAL A 482 1.65 0.40 -0.78
C VAL A 482 0.46 0.23 0.17
N ILE A 483 0.17 1.19 1.07
CA ILE A 483 -1.09 1.27 1.85
C ILE A 483 -2.34 1.13 0.97
N PHE A 484 -2.29 1.63 -0.27
CA PHE A 484 -3.41 1.52 -1.21
C PHE A 484 -3.53 0.12 -1.84
N THR A 485 -2.73 -0.85 -1.40
CA THR A 485 -2.70 -2.21 -1.95
C THR A 485 -2.83 -3.26 -0.85
N SER A 486 -3.43 -4.40 -1.19
CA SER A 486 -3.49 -5.59 -0.34
C SER A 486 -2.51 -6.61 -0.85
N ALA A 487 -1.86 -7.31 0.08
CA ALA A 487 -1.00 -8.45 -0.18
C ALA A 487 -1.72 -9.73 0.22
N GLN A 488 -2.04 -10.60 -0.74
CA GLN A 488 -2.72 -11.88 -0.52
C GLN A 488 -1.79 -13.05 -0.86
N PRO A 489 -1.49 -13.94 0.09
CA PRO A 489 -0.77 -15.18 -0.18
C PRO A 489 -1.56 -16.07 -1.16
N ILE A 490 -0.94 -16.56 -2.23
CA ILE A 490 -1.60 -17.42 -3.23
C ILE A 490 -0.98 -18.82 -3.36
N GLN A 491 0.32 -18.96 -3.12
CA GLN A 491 1.02 -20.23 -3.27
C GLN A 491 2.18 -20.29 -2.30
N TRP A 492 2.27 -21.40 -1.56
CA TRP A 492 3.36 -21.68 -0.63
C TRP A 492 4.14 -22.91 -1.09
N SER A 493 5.46 -22.88 -0.94
CA SER A 493 6.33 -24.03 -1.21
C SER A 493 7.56 -24.04 -0.30
N GLU A 494 7.91 -25.21 0.22
CA GLU A 494 9.21 -25.50 0.82
C GLU A 494 10.16 -25.98 -0.29
N ILE A 495 11.28 -25.28 -0.48
CA ILE A 495 12.20 -25.53 -1.61
C ILE A 495 13.37 -26.43 -1.19
N ASP A 496 13.78 -26.37 0.08
CA ASP A 496 14.95 -27.11 0.57
C ASP A 496 14.74 -27.66 1.99
N ARG A 497 15.19 -28.92 2.19
CA ARG A 497 15.03 -29.75 3.41
C ARG A 497 16.34 -30.39 3.85
#